data_AF-A0A2X4WSQ5-F1
#
_entry.id   AF-A0A2X4WSQ5-F1
#
_cell.length_a   1.000
_cell.length_b   1.000
_cell.length_c   1.000
_cell.angle_alpha   90.00
_cell.angle_beta   90.00
_cell.angle_gamma   90.00
#
_symmetry.space_group_name_H-M   'P 1'
#
loop_
_entity.id
_entity.type
_entity.pdbx_description
1 polymer ?
#
loop_
_entity_poly.entity_id
_entity_poly.type
_entity_poly.pdbx_seq_one_letter_code
_entity_poly.pdbx_strand_id
1 'polypeptide(L)'
;MSLPNIPNITPIISLSRCKTIDLLLASVALEEIGLSHILNAEGEKLQSFLKTCPDSLDDFLQMNDSVNKTLRTIVKSQMLLNMKLDEVSSLNEDGYRCDCDCNSNEESEDYHCHHCRCKDF
;
A
#
# COMPACT_ATOMS: atom_id res chain seq x y z
N MET A 1 25.35 2.80 -35.53
CA MET A 1 24.69 1.67 -34.86
C MET A 1 23.23 2.04 -34.66
N SER A 2 22.28 1.27 -35.21
CA SER A 2 20.84 1.53 -35.04
C SER A 2 20.36 0.97 -33.70
N LEU A 3 19.51 1.72 -33.01
CA LEU A 3 18.85 1.29 -31.79
C LEU A 3 17.95 0.06 -32.10
N PRO A 4 17.87 -0.95 -31.22
CA PRO A 4 16.96 -2.08 -31.42
C PRO A 4 15.50 -1.61 -31.53
N ASN A 5 14.77 -2.17 -32.49
CA ASN A 5 13.37 -1.86 -32.73
C ASN A 5 12.51 -2.57 -31.68
N ILE A 6 12.10 -1.85 -30.65
CA ILE A 6 11.21 -2.37 -29.60
C ILE A 6 9.80 -2.43 -30.21
N PRO A 7 9.13 -3.60 -30.24
CA PRO A 7 7.77 -3.69 -30.76
C PRO A 7 6.84 -2.78 -29.96
N ASN A 8 5.94 -2.10 -30.65
CA ASN A 8 4.92 -1.26 -30.01
C ASN A 8 3.95 -2.17 -29.23
N ILE A 9 4.05 -2.13 -27.91
CA ILE A 9 3.11 -2.77 -26.99
C ILE A 9 2.05 -1.75 -26.58
N THR A 10 0.82 -1.95 -27.04
CA THR A 10 -0.34 -1.18 -26.56
C THR A 10 -1.07 -2.04 -25.52
N PRO A 11 -0.74 -1.93 -24.22
CA PRO A 11 -1.44 -2.69 -23.20
C PRO A 11 -2.90 -2.22 -23.16
N ILE A 12 -3.82 -3.16 -23.40
CA ILE A 12 -5.26 -2.92 -23.17
C ILE A 12 -5.47 -3.08 -21.66
N ILE A 13 -5.39 -1.97 -20.93
CA ILE A 13 -5.60 -1.95 -19.48
C ILE A 13 -7.08 -1.60 -19.23
N SER A 14 -7.92 -2.62 -19.02
CA SER A 14 -9.33 -2.42 -18.64
C SER A 14 -9.46 -2.41 -17.11
N LEU A 15 -9.15 -1.27 -16.49
CA LEU A 15 -9.28 -1.10 -15.04
C LEU A 15 -10.27 0.04 -14.74
N SER A 16 -11.30 -0.24 -13.93
CA SER A 16 -12.22 0.81 -13.48
C SER A 16 -11.55 1.69 -12.43
N ARG A 17 -12.02 2.93 -12.26
CA ARG A 17 -11.56 3.84 -11.20
C ARG A 17 -11.62 3.16 -9.83
N CYS A 18 -12.73 2.51 -9.53
CA CYS A 18 -12.99 1.81 -8.27
C CYS A 18 -11.94 0.71 -8.03
N LYS A 19 -11.72 -0.14 -9.05
CA LYS A 19 -10.72 -1.21 -8.96
C LYS A 19 -9.29 -0.65 -8.80
N THR A 20 -9.02 0.50 -9.40
CA THR A 20 -7.74 1.20 -9.25
C THR A 20 -7.54 1.67 -7.82
N ILE A 21 -8.56 2.27 -7.20
CA ILE A 21 -8.51 2.71 -5.79
C ILE A 21 -8.27 1.52 -4.87
N ASP A 22 -8.97 0.39 -5.05
CA ASP A 22 -8.73 -0.83 -4.27
C ASP A 22 -7.29 -1.32 -4.38
N LEU A 23 -6.72 -1.31 -5.60
CA LEU A 23 -5.34 -1.73 -5.83
C LEU A 23 -4.34 -0.76 -5.19
N LEU A 24 -4.61 0.54 -5.19
CA LEU A 24 -3.78 1.54 -4.51
C LEU A 24 -3.82 1.35 -2.98
N LEU A 25 -5.01 1.16 -2.41
CA LEU A 25 -5.16 0.85 -0.98
C LEU A 25 -4.45 -0.45 -0.62
N ALA A 26 -4.59 -1.50 -1.43
CA ALA A 26 -3.86 -2.75 -1.26
C ALA A 26 -2.35 -2.56 -1.34
N SER A 27 -1.86 -1.71 -2.25
CA SER A 27 -0.43 -1.38 -2.34
C SER A 27 0.09 -0.70 -1.07
N VAL A 28 -0.70 0.23 -0.49
CA VAL A 28 -0.35 0.89 0.77
C VAL A 28 -0.31 -0.14 1.91
N ALA A 29 -1.31 -1.01 2.00
CA ALA A 29 -1.36 -2.07 3.01
C ALA A 29 -0.20 -3.07 2.88
N LEU A 30 0.22 -3.42 1.65
CA LEU A 30 1.37 -4.29 1.42
C LEU A 30 2.70 -3.66 1.86
N GLU A 31 2.86 -2.35 1.65
CA GLU A 31 4.03 -1.60 2.14
C GLU A 31 4.04 -1.56 3.69
N GLU A 32 2.89 -1.36 4.33
CA GLU A 32 2.73 -1.44 5.79
C GLU A 32 3.13 -2.82 6.35
N ILE A 33 2.65 -3.90 5.72
CA ILE A 33 3.01 -5.27 6.09
C ILE A 33 4.53 -5.46 5.96
N GLY A 34 5.14 -4.94 4.89
CA GLY A 34 6.60 -4.96 4.71
C GLY A 34 7.34 -4.26 5.85
N LEU A 35 6.89 -3.08 6.28
CA LEU A 35 7.47 -2.35 7.41
C LEU A 35 7.33 -3.13 8.72
N SER A 36 6.21 -3.83 8.93
CA SER A 36 6.00 -4.67 10.12
C SER A 36 7.01 -5.82 10.22
N HIS A 37 7.37 -6.43 9.08
CA HIS A 37 8.37 -7.49 9.02
C HIS A 37 9.77 -6.96 9.34
N ILE A 38 10.12 -5.76 8.86
CA ILE A 38 11.39 -5.11 9.21
C ILE A 38 11.45 -4.84 10.71
N LEU A 39 10.35 -4.33 11.29
CA LEU A 39 10.29 -4.07 12.73
C LEU A 39 10.47 -5.36 13.55
N ASN A 40 9.84 -6.45 13.13
CA ASN A 40 10.04 -7.76 13.77
C ASN A 40 11.50 -8.24 13.64
N ALA A 41 12.10 -8.11 12.45
CA ALA A 41 13.49 -8.49 12.23
C ALA A 41 14.47 -7.68 13.11
N GLU A 42 14.19 -6.39 13.34
CA GLU A 42 14.95 -5.56 14.28
C GLU A 42 14.80 -6.04 15.73
N GLY A 43 13.60 -6.50 16.12
CA GLY A 43 13.35 -7.15 17.40
C GLY A 43 14.11 -8.47 17.56
N GLU A 44 14.10 -9.33 16.54
CA GLU A 44 14.87 -10.58 16.51
C GLU A 44 16.39 -10.32 16.58
N LYS A 45 16.87 -9.28 15.88
CA LYS A 45 18.27 -8.83 15.94
C LYS A 45 18.69 -8.47 17.37
N LEU A 46 17.85 -7.69 18.08
CA LEU A 46 18.09 -7.35 19.49
C LEU A 46 18.12 -8.59 20.39
N GLN A 47 17.15 -9.49 20.24
CA GLN A 47 17.12 -10.73 21.01
C GLN A 47 18.35 -11.61 20.75
N SER A 48 18.78 -11.70 19.49
CA SER A 48 19.98 -12.44 19.09
C SER A 48 21.24 -11.84 19.73
N PHE A 49 21.38 -10.51 19.69
CA PHE A 49 22.49 -9.82 20.33
C PHE A 49 22.55 -10.00 21.85
N LEU A 50 21.41 -10.02 22.53
CA LEU A 50 21.40 -10.30 23.96
C LEU A 50 21.84 -11.73 24.28
N LYS A 51 21.55 -12.69 23.39
CA LYS A 51 22.00 -14.10 23.53
C LYS A 51 23.50 -14.27 23.33
N THR A 52 24.18 -13.35 22.64
CA THR A 52 25.64 -13.42 22.45
C THR A 52 26.44 -12.94 23.66
N CYS A 53 25.79 -12.54 24.76
CA CYS A 53 26.42 -12.01 25.98
C CYS A 53 27.50 -10.96 25.66
N PRO A 54 27.11 -9.76 25.16
CA PRO A 54 28.08 -8.72 24.83
C PRO A 54 28.78 -8.24 26.11
N ASP A 55 30.12 -8.18 26.06
CA ASP A 55 30.95 -7.85 27.22
C ASP A 55 31.33 -6.36 27.29
N SER A 56 31.08 -5.59 26.24
CA SER A 56 31.45 -4.17 26.17
C SER A 56 30.25 -3.24 26.08
N LEU A 57 30.30 -2.12 26.82
CA LEU A 57 29.32 -1.04 26.71
C LEU A 57 29.24 -0.48 25.29
N ASP A 58 30.36 -0.48 24.56
CA ASP A 58 30.42 0.03 23.19
C ASP A 58 29.55 -0.80 22.24
N ASP A 59 29.53 -2.13 22.40
CA ASP A 59 28.66 -3.01 21.61
C ASP A 59 27.18 -2.68 21.81
N PHE A 60 26.77 -2.38 23.06
CA PHE A 60 25.40 -1.97 23.36
C PHE A 60 25.04 -0.63 22.71
N LEU A 61 25.95 0.35 22.77
CA LEU A 61 25.73 1.66 22.16
C LEU A 61 25.64 1.56 20.64
N GLN A 62 26.54 0.79 20.01
CA GLN A 62 26.51 0.55 18.57
C GLN A 62 25.23 -0.15 18.13
N MET A 63 24.79 -1.18 18.88
CA MET A 63 23.54 -1.88 18.58
C MET A 63 22.33 -0.95 18.72
N ASN A 64 22.25 -0.19 19.82
CA ASN A 64 21.18 0.78 20.05
C ASN A 64 21.14 1.86 18.96
N ASP A 65 22.29 2.38 18.53
CA ASP A 65 22.37 3.36 17.46
C ASP A 65 21.93 2.78 16.11
N SER A 66 22.28 1.52 15.83
CA SER A 66 21.85 0.80 14.63
C SER A 66 20.32 0.66 14.59
N VAL A 67 19.71 0.16 15.66
CA VAL A 67 18.25 0.00 15.77
C VAL A 67 17.55 1.36 15.68
N ASN A 68 18.04 2.38 16.39
CA ASN A 68 17.45 3.71 16.34
C ASN A 68 17.50 4.33 14.94
N LYS A 69 18.56 4.09 14.17
CA LYS A 69 18.64 4.53 12.76
C LYS A 69 17.58 3.84 11.90
N THR A 70 17.39 2.53 12.07
CA THR A 70 16.33 1.79 11.36
C THR A 70 14.94 2.29 11.75
N LEU A 71 14.65 2.44 13.05
CA LEU A 71 13.36 2.95 13.53
C LEU A 71 13.05 4.36 13.01
N ARG A 72 14.03 5.27 13.01
CA ARG A 72 13.87 6.61 12.42
C ARG A 72 13.57 6.55 10.92
N THR A 73 14.08 5.54 10.22
CA THR A 73 13.81 5.34 8.79
C THR A 73 12.40 4.80 8.58
N ILE A 74 11.98 3.82 9.38
CA ILE A 74 10.60 3.30 9.39
C ILE A 74 9.59 4.41 9.64
N VAL A 75 9.82 5.28 10.64
CA VAL A 75 8.92 6.41 10.93
C VAL A 75 8.79 7.36 9.73
N LYS A 76 9.88 7.64 9.01
CA LYS A 76 9.82 8.46 7.78
C LYS A 76 9.02 7.77 6.68
N SER A 77 9.19 6.46 6.51
CA SER A 77 8.39 5.68 5.58
C SER A 77 6.91 5.70 5.98
N GLN A 78 6.59 5.59 7.27
CA GLN A 78 5.22 5.67 7.77
C GLN A 78 4.57 7.02 7.48
N MET A 79 5.33 8.12 7.60
CA MET A 79 4.85 9.45 7.22
C MET A 79 4.50 9.53 5.73
N LEU A 80 5.37 9.00 4.86
CA LEU A 80 5.10 8.95 3.41
C LEU A 80 3.91 8.04 3.09
N LEU A 81 3.79 6.91 3.78
CA LEU A 81 2.72 5.96 3.58
C LEU A 81 1.36 6.53 4.01
N ASN A 82 1.35 7.32 5.09
CA ASN A 82 0.19 8.08 5.52
C ASN A 82 -0.22 9.13 4.47
N MET A 83 0.74 9.88 3.91
CA MET A 83 0.45 10.81 2.82
C MET A 83 -0.16 10.12 1.59
N LYS A 84 0.37 8.94 1.19
CA LYS A 84 -0.22 8.15 0.10
C LYS A 84 -1.64 7.70 0.44
N LEU A 85 -1.88 7.26 1.66
CA LEU A 85 -3.21 6.83 2.11
C LEU A 85 -4.20 8.01 2.04
N ASP A 86 -3.82 9.17 2.57
CA ASP A 86 -4.65 10.38 2.53
C ASP A 86 -5.00 10.78 1.09
N GLU A 87 -4.03 10.74 0.17
CA GLU A 87 -4.28 10.99 -1.26
C GLU A 87 -5.27 9.99 -1.84
N VAL A 88 -5.10 8.68 -1.60
CA VAL A 88 -5.99 7.64 -2.11
C VAL A 88 -7.39 7.74 -1.49
N SER A 89 -7.48 8.05 -0.20
CA SER A 89 -8.74 8.28 0.50
C SER A 89 -9.49 9.48 -0.06
N SER A 90 -8.80 10.57 -0.41
CA SER A 90 -9.43 11.73 -1.04
C SER A 90 -10.06 11.38 -2.39
N LEU A 91 -9.45 10.47 -3.17
CA LEU A 91 -10.01 9.98 -4.43
C LEU A 91 -11.29 9.15 -4.25
N ASN A 92 -11.48 8.57 -3.06
CA ASN A 92 -12.65 7.78 -2.72
C ASN A 92 -13.84 8.66 -2.24
N GLU A 93 -13.56 9.84 -1.68
CA GLU A 93 -14.60 10.79 -1.22
C GLU A 93 -15.24 11.60 -2.35
N ASP A 94 -14.55 11.73 -3.49
CA ASP A 94 -15.04 12.40 -4.69
C ASP A 94 -16.18 11.61 -5.39
N GLY A 95 -17.36 11.58 -4.78
CA GLY A 95 -18.70 11.55 -5.41
C GLY A 95 -19.12 10.40 -6.34
N TYR A 96 -18.22 9.53 -6.79
CA TYR A 96 -18.56 8.40 -7.64
C TYR A 96 -18.72 7.16 -6.75
N ARG A 97 -19.92 7.01 -6.17
CA ARG A 97 -20.28 5.79 -5.47
C ARG A 97 -20.22 4.65 -6.50
N CYS A 98 -19.22 3.78 -6.35
CA CYS A 98 -18.96 2.63 -7.19
C CYS A 98 -19.91 1.46 -6.94
N ASP A 99 -21.12 1.73 -6.45
CA ASP A 99 -22.16 0.73 -6.24
C ASP A 99 -23.22 0.90 -7.32
N CYS A 100 -22.97 0.27 -8.47
CA CYS A 100 -24.02 -0.04 -9.43
C CYS A 100 -24.00 -1.55 -9.67
N ASP A 101 -24.34 -2.33 -8.64
CA ASP A 101 -24.69 -3.73 -8.81
C ASP A 101 -26.11 -3.80 -9.40
N CYS A 102 -26.23 -3.54 -10.70
CA CYS A 102 -27.42 -3.90 -11.45
C CYS A 102 -27.36 -5.41 -11.74
N ASN A 103 -27.71 -6.23 -10.76
CA ASN A 103 -27.78 -7.67 -10.95
C ASN A 103 -28.96 -7.98 -11.89
N SER A 104 -28.70 -8.25 -13.17
CA SER A 104 -29.75 -8.39 -14.19
C SER A 104 -30.47 -9.75 -14.17
N ASN A 105 -30.31 -10.57 -13.11
CA ASN A 105 -30.74 -11.97 -13.10
C ASN A 105 -31.50 -12.42 -11.86
N GLU A 106 -32.17 -11.54 -11.11
CA GLU A 106 -33.08 -11.97 -10.05
C GLU A 106 -34.42 -11.23 -10.13
N GLU A 107 -35.49 -11.98 -10.38
CA GLU A 107 -36.88 -11.55 -10.25
C GLU A 107 -37.13 -11.14 -8.79
N SER A 108 -36.94 -9.87 -8.47
CA SER A 108 -37.49 -9.28 -7.25
C SER A 108 -37.95 -7.86 -7.57
N GLU A 109 -39.28 -7.69 -7.53
CA GLU A 109 -39.94 -6.40 -7.71
C GLU A 109 -39.52 -5.47 -6.57
N ASP A 110 -39.15 -4.24 -6.97
CA ASP A 110 -38.92 -3.06 -6.13
C ASP A 110 -37.47 -2.81 -5.66
N TYR A 111 -36.63 -2.33 -6.58
CA TYR A 111 -35.49 -1.49 -6.22
C TYR A 111 -35.47 -0.20 -7.04
N HIS A 112 -35.72 0.91 -6.36
CA HIS A 112 -35.42 2.26 -6.84
C HIS A 112 -33.90 2.42 -7.01
N CYS A 113 -33.37 2.13 -8.20
CA CYS A 113 -32.01 2.54 -8.59
C CYS A 113 -32.04 3.99 -9.08
N HIS A 114 -32.18 4.94 -8.15
CA HIS A 114 -32.04 6.37 -8.46
C HIS A 114 -30.58 6.78 -8.27
N HIS A 115 -29.90 7.10 -9.38
CA HIS A 115 -28.57 7.74 -9.49
C HIS A 115 -27.32 6.88 -9.73
N CYS A 116 -27.38 5.93 -10.68
CA CYS A 116 -26.17 5.54 -11.42
C CYS A 116 -26.03 6.39 -12.70
N ARG A 117 -25.47 7.60 -12.58
CA ARG A 117 -24.98 8.36 -13.76
C ARG A 117 -23.52 8.01 -14.01
N CYS A 118 -23.28 6.90 -14.71
CA CYS A 118 -22.04 6.74 -15.45
C CYS A 118 -22.08 7.76 -16.61
N LYS A 119 -21.43 8.91 -16.43
CA LYS A 119 -21.06 9.73 -17.58
C LYS A 119 -19.77 9.14 -18.14
N ASP A 120 -19.92 8.40 -19.22
CA ASP A 120 -18.81 7.93 -20.03
C ASP A 120 -18.00 9.14 -20.54
N PHE A 121 -16.68 9.04 -20.47
CA PHE A 121 -15.74 9.90 -21.19
C PHE A 121 -15.64 9.47 -22.64
#